data_AF-A0A1I1RJE7-F1
#
_entry.id   AF-A0A1I1RJE7-F1
#
_cell.length_a   1.000
_cell.length_b   1.000
_cell.length_c   1.000
_cell.angle_alpha   90.00
_cell.angle_beta   90.00
_cell.angle_gamma   90.00
#
_symmetry.space_group_name_H-M   'P 1'
#
loop_
_entity.id
_entity.type
_entity.pdbx_description
1 polymer ?
#
loop_
_entity_poly.entity_id
_entity_poly.type
_entity_poly.pdbx_seq_one_letter_code
_entity_poly.pdbx_strand_id
1 'polypeptide(L)'
;MAFLPAGRALLLACFVALPLGACVAGSADTASGRASTLATTVSRAVACKAGSPQRTTLDRFLAAEKARGASDEQLAAARSAYVSVSEAETINQDVRPQPCTSEERATLRGKMQDVRAGRFEAL
;
A
#
# COMPACT_ATOMS: atom_id res chain seq x y z
N MET A 1 -46.75 51.38 11.39
CA MET A 1 -47.55 50.28 11.95
C MET A 1 -47.13 49.01 11.22
N ALA A 2 -46.24 48.21 11.82
CA ALA A 2 -46.49 46.85 12.37
C ALA A 2 -46.55 45.80 11.23
N PHE A 3 -45.75 44.73 11.17
CA PHE A 3 -45.32 43.75 12.18
C PHE A 3 -44.01 43.04 11.75
N LEU A 4 -43.18 42.63 12.72
CA LEU A 4 -42.20 41.54 12.58
C LEU A 4 -42.91 40.18 12.73
N PRO A 5 -42.31 39.07 12.27
CA PRO A 5 -41.89 38.11 13.29
C PRO A 5 -40.54 37.46 13.05
N ALA A 6 -39.91 37.15 14.18
CA ALA A 6 -38.72 36.34 14.35
C ALA A 6 -38.86 34.94 13.73
N GLY A 7 -37.77 34.43 13.16
CA GLY A 7 -37.68 33.06 12.67
C GLY A 7 -36.24 32.56 12.68
N ARG A 8 -35.90 31.83 13.74
CA ARG A 8 -34.71 30.99 13.93
C ARG A 8 -34.11 30.43 12.62
N ALA A 9 -32.81 30.61 12.43
CA ALA A 9 -31.96 29.56 11.88
C ALA A 9 -30.53 29.77 12.36
N LEU A 10 -30.21 29.08 13.46
CA LEU A 10 -28.84 28.79 13.89
C LEU A 10 -28.12 28.11 12.70
N LEU A 11 -27.36 28.85 11.90
CA LEU A 11 -26.43 28.27 10.94
C LEU A 11 -25.06 28.09 11.60
N LEU A 12 -25.06 27.34 12.70
CA LEU A 12 -23.88 26.62 13.18
C LEU A 12 -23.82 25.30 12.40
N ALA A 13 -23.62 25.42 11.09
CA ALA A 13 -23.11 24.31 10.30
C ALA A 13 -21.62 24.20 10.66
N CYS A 14 -21.35 23.52 11.78
CA CYS A 14 -20.13 22.78 11.93
C CYS A 14 -20.05 21.85 10.72
N PHE A 15 -19.44 22.36 9.64
CA PHE A 15 -18.79 21.51 8.66
C PHE A 15 -17.73 20.76 9.45
N VAL A 16 -18.17 19.62 9.98
CA VAL A 16 -17.31 18.51 10.33
C VAL A 16 -16.68 18.10 9.01
N ALA A 17 -15.64 18.83 8.64
CA ALA A 17 -14.64 18.42 7.69
C ALA A 17 -13.88 17.27 8.34
N LEU A 18 -14.57 16.14 8.55
CA LEU A 18 -13.93 14.85 8.54
C LEU A 18 -13.35 14.74 7.14
N PRO A 19 -12.02 14.66 6.97
CA PRO A 19 -11.44 14.35 5.69
C PRO A 19 -11.72 12.86 5.42
N LEU A 20 -12.96 12.52 5.07
CA LEU A 20 -13.34 11.20 4.57
C LEU A 20 -12.76 10.91 3.17
N GLY A 21 -11.91 11.82 2.65
CA GLY A 21 -11.13 11.64 1.44
C GLY A 21 -9.74 11.02 1.66
N ALA A 22 -9.31 10.74 2.90
CA ALA A 22 -7.98 10.18 3.16
C ALA A 22 -7.90 8.64 3.00
N CYS A 23 -9.01 7.97 2.67
CA CYS A 23 -9.08 6.49 2.73
C CYS A 23 -8.77 5.76 1.42
N VAL A 24 -8.37 6.44 0.33
CA VAL A 24 -8.07 5.79 -0.96
C VAL A 24 -6.69 6.12 -1.53
N ALA A 25 -5.96 7.07 -0.94
CA ALA A 25 -4.52 7.17 -1.16
C ALA A 25 -3.82 6.33 -0.09
N GLY A 26 -3.70 5.02 -0.33
CA GLY A 26 -2.84 4.14 0.46
C GLY A 26 -1.47 4.79 0.53
N SER A 27 -1.20 5.45 1.67
CA SER A 27 -0.04 6.32 1.80
C SER A 27 1.18 5.43 1.73
N ALA A 28 1.91 5.45 0.60
CA ALA A 28 3.16 4.71 0.46
C ALA A 28 4.14 5.04 1.60
N ASP A 29 3.96 6.17 2.28
CA ASP A 29 4.72 6.56 3.46
C ASP A 29 4.39 5.77 4.75
N THR A 30 3.33 4.96 4.79
CA THR A 30 3.04 4.06 5.91
C THR A 30 3.64 2.68 5.71
N ALA A 31 3.86 1.95 6.81
CA ALA A 31 4.34 0.57 6.75
C ALA A 31 3.41 -0.33 5.90
N SER A 32 2.09 -0.11 5.95
CA SER A 32 1.11 -0.84 5.13
C SER A 32 1.11 -0.42 3.66
N GLY A 33 1.36 0.85 3.36
CA GLY A 33 1.56 1.33 2.00
C GLY A 33 2.79 0.67 1.36
N ARG A 34 3.94 0.74 2.02
CA ARG A 34 5.18 0.07 1.55
C ARG A 34 5.01 -1.45 1.43
N ALA A 35 4.28 -2.07 2.35
CA ALA A 35 3.98 -3.50 2.28
C ALA A 35 3.14 -3.86 1.04
N SER A 36 2.16 -3.02 0.71
CA SER A 36 1.37 -3.15 -0.52
C SER A 36 2.25 -2.98 -1.76
N THR A 37 3.11 -1.97 -1.79
CA THR A 37 4.07 -1.75 -2.90
C THR A 37 5.02 -2.93 -3.06
N LEU A 38 5.51 -3.50 -1.96
CA LEU A 38 6.34 -4.70 -1.97
C LEU A 38 5.58 -5.88 -2.56
N ALA A 39 4.34 -6.13 -2.11
CA ALA A 39 3.50 -7.21 -2.62
C ALA A 39 3.25 -7.08 -4.12
N THR A 40 2.82 -5.92 -4.60
CA THR A 40 2.63 -5.67 -6.04
C THR A 40 3.92 -5.87 -6.83
N THR A 41 5.05 -5.36 -6.33
CA THR A 41 6.36 -5.52 -6.99
C THR A 41 6.76 -7.00 -7.09
N VAL A 42 6.61 -7.75 -6.00
CA VAL A 42 6.94 -9.18 -5.94
C VAL A 42 6.04 -9.99 -6.87
N SER A 43 4.72 -9.79 -6.80
CA SER A 43 3.75 -10.46 -7.66
C SER A 43 4.03 -10.19 -9.13
N ARG A 44 4.28 -8.92 -9.49
CA ARG A 44 4.61 -8.55 -10.86
C ARG A 44 5.94 -9.15 -11.31
N ALA A 45 6.96 -9.16 -10.47
CA ALA A 45 8.25 -9.75 -10.78
C ALA A 45 8.16 -11.28 -11.01
N VAL A 46 7.36 -11.98 -10.21
CA VAL A 46 7.11 -13.42 -10.38
C VAL A 46 6.39 -13.68 -11.70
N ALA A 47 5.30 -12.96 -11.97
CA ALA A 47 4.55 -13.08 -13.23
C ALA A 47 5.43 -12.81 -14.46
N CYS A 48 6.32 -11.81 -14.37
CA CYS A 48 7.24 -11.45 -15.45
C CYS A 48 8.50 -12.32 -15.55
N LYS A 49 8.66 -13.35 -14.70
CA LYS A 49 9.88 -14.16 -14.56
C LYS A 49 11.14 -13.29 -14.33
N ALA A 50 10.97 -12.16 -13.65
CA ALA A 50 12.01 -11.21 -13.30
C ALA A 50 12.67 -11.53 -11.94
N GLY A 51 12.14 -12.51 -11.21
CA GLY A 51 12.69 -12.97 -9.95
C GLY A 51 11.59 -13.44 -9.01
N SER A 52 12.00 -14.21 -8.01
CA SER A 52 11.16 -14.67 -6.90
C SER A 52 11.65 -14.08 -5.57
N PRO A 53 10.74 -13.82 -4.62
CA PRO A 53 11.11 -13.43 -3.26
C PRO A 53 11.78 -14.61 -2.55
N GLN A 54 12.57 -14.31 -1.52
CA GLN A 54 12.99 -15.32 -0.55
C GLN A 54 11.86 -15.59 0.44
N ARG A 55 11.83 -16.78 1.05
CA ARG A 55 10.85 -17.13 2.09
C ARG A 55 10.83 -16.14 3.26
N THR A 56 11.97 -15.52 3.56
CA THR A 56 12.17 -14.54 4.64
C THR A 56 11.93 -13.10 4.21
N THR A 57 11.46 -12.83 2.98
CA THR A 57 11.33 -11.46 2.45
C THR A 57 10.41 -10.60 3.31
N LEU A 58 9.22 -11.11 3.66
CA LEU A 58 8.26 -10.39 4.49
C LEU A 58 8.81 -10.15 5.90
N ASP A 59 9.43 -11.16 6.54
CA ASP A 59 9.99 -10.99 7.88
C ASP A 59 11.12 -9.97 7.91
N ARG A 60 11.99 -9.96 6.89
CA ARG A 60 13.05 -8.94 6.74
C ARG A 60 12.49 -7.56 6.48
N PHE A 61 11.43 -7.45 5.69
CA PHE A 61 10.73 -6.18 5.48
C PHE A 61 10.14 -5.65 6.79
N LEU A 62 9.43 -6.50 7.55
CA LEU A 62 8.87 -6.11 8.85
C LEU A 62 9.95 -5.73 9.87
N ALA A 63 11.10 -6.40 9.86
CA ALA A 63 12.25 -6.02 10.67
C ALA A 63 12.81 -4.64 10.28
N ALA A 64 12.87 -4.33 8.99
CA ALA A 64 13.28 -3.01 8.51
C ALA A 64 12.27 -1.92 8.90
N GLU A 65 10.96 -2.20 8.81
CA GLU A 65 9.91 -1.29 9.29
C GLU A 65 9.97 -1.07 10.79
N LYS A 66 10.26 -2.12 11.57
CA LYS A 66 10.49 -2.00 13.02
C LYS A 66 11.69 -1.13 13.33
N ALA A 67 12.78 -1.26 12.57
CA ALA A 67 13.95 -0.39 12.69
C ALA A 67 13.66 1.07 12.29
N ARG A 68 12.66 1.29 11.43
CA ARG A 68 12.13 2.63 11.09
C ARG A 68 11.16 3.19 12.16
N GLY A 69 10.93 2.46 13.25
CA GLY A 69 10.09 2.90 14.36
C GLY A 69 8.61 2.55 14.24
N ALA A 70 8.24 1.65 13.32
CA ALA A 70 6.86 1.18 13.24
C ALA A 70 6.43 0.45 14.52
N SER A 71 5.24 0.77 15.04
CA SER A 71 4.64 0.07 16.18
C SER A 71 4.20 -1.34 15.80
N ASP A 72 4.00 -2.22 16.80
CA ASP A 72 3.56 -3.59 16.53
C ASP A 72 2.17 -3.65 15.83
N GLU A 73 1.29 -2.68 16.10
CA GLU A 73 0.01 -2.52 15.38
C GLU A 73 0.23 -2.17 13.89
N GLN A 74 1.15 -1.24 13.61
CA GLN A 74 1.51 -0.87 12.25
C GLN A 74 2.17 -2.04 11.50
N LEU A 75 2.99 -2.84 12.18
CA LEU A 75 3.59 -4.05 11.61
C LEU A 75 2.54 -5.13 11.32
N ALA A 76 1.54 -5.28 12.18
CA ALA A 76 0.41 -6.19 11.94
C ALA A 76 -0.43 -5.73 10.74
N ALA A 77 -0.71 -4.43 10.65
CA ALA A 77 -1.40 -3.84 9.49
C ALA A 77 -0.58 -4.01 8.20
N ALA A 78 0.75 -3.84 8.25
CA ALA A 78 1.64 -4.07 7.12
C ALA A 78 1.65 -5.52 6.66
N ARG A 79 1.70 -6.47 7.59
CA ARG A 79 1.58 -7.90 7.28
C ARG A 79 0.26 -8.22 6.60
N SER A 80 -0.86 -7.71 7.15
CA SER A 80 -2.18 -7.89 6.57
C SER A 80 -2.24 -7.36 5.14
N ALA A 81 -1.76 -6.12 4.93
CA ALA A 81 -1.73 -5.49 3.61
C ALA A 81 -0.91 -6.29 2.59
N TYR A 82 0.30 -6.74 2.96
CA TYR A 82 1.14 -7.55 2.08
C TYR A 82 0.44 -8.84 1.64
N VAL A 83 -0.19 -9.57 2.57
CA VAL A 83 -0.88 -10.83 2.28
C VAL A 83 -2.09 -10.59 1.37
N SER A 84 -2.98 -9.65 1.74
CA SER A 84 -4.18 -9.36 0.97
C SER A 84 -3.87 -8.92 -0.47
N VAL A 85 -2.87 -8.05 -0.66
CA VAL A 85 -2.44 -7.62 -2.00
C VAL A 85 -1.79 -8.77 -2.76
N SER A 86 -0.95 -9.59 -2.12
CA SER A 86 -0.31 -10.74 -2.78
C SER A 86 -1.34 -11.75 -3.29
N GLU A 87 -2.37 -12.04 -2.49
CA GLU A 87 -3.47 -12.93 -2.86
C GLU A 87 -4.29 -12.34 -4.02
N ALA A 88 -4.67 -11.06 -3.92
CA ALA A 88 -5.41 -10.38 -4.97
C ALA A 88 -4.65 -10.36 -6.31
N GLU A 89 -3.36 -10.03 -6.28
CA GLU A 89 -2.51 -10.05 -7.48
C GLU A 89 -2.35 -11.45 -8.06
N THR A 90 -2.22 -12.48 -7.21
CA THR A 90 -2.13 -13.87 -7.66
C THR A 90 -3.39 -14.28 -8.42
N ILE A 91 -4.57 -13.99 -7.85
CA ILE A 91 -5.87 -14.26 -8.49
C ILE A 91 -5.99 -13.47 -9.80
N ASN A 92 -5.64 -12.18 -9.80
CA ASN A 92 -5.75 -11.33 -10.98
C ASN A 92 -4.87 -11.84 -12.13
N GLN A 93 -3.65 -12.30 -11.85
CA GLN A 93 -2.77 -12.86 -12.87
C GLN A 93 -3.23 -14.23 -13.37
N ASP A 94 -3.92 -15.02 -12.54
CA ASP A 94 -4.53 -16.30 -12.97
C ASP A 94 -5.73 -16.06 -13.90
N VAL A 95 -6.62 -15.12 -13.53
CA VAL A 95 -7.82 -14.78 -14.31
C VAL A 95 -7.47 -14.05 -15.61
N ARG A 96 -6.59 -13.06 -15.56
CA ARG A 96 -6.19 -12.26 -16.73
C ARG A 96 -4.68 -11.97 -16.69
N PRO A 97 -3.85 -12.91 -17.18
CA PRO A 97 -2.41 -12.73 -17.25
C PRO A 97 -2.05 -11.44 -17.98
N GLN A 98 -1.22 -10.61 -17.36
CA GLN A 98 -0.77 -9.36 -17.96
C GLN A 98 0.61 -9.55 -18.63
N PRO A 99 0.78 -9.17 -19.91
CA PRO A 99 2.06 -9.33 -20.61
C PRO A 99 3.13 -8.45 -19.97
N CYS A 100 4.40 -8.85 -20.11
CA CYS A 100 5.53 -8.09 -19.58
C CYS A 100 6.48 -7.69 -20.69
N THR A 101 6.82 -6.40 -20.75
CA THR A 101 7.82 -5.88 -21.70
C THR A 101 9.24 -6.24 -21.25
N SER A 102 10.20 -6.17 -22.17
CA SER A 102 11.62 -6.39 -21.84
C SER A 102 12.16 -5.35 -20.86
N GLU A 103 11.76 -4.09 -21.03
CA GLU A 103 12.11 -2.97 -20.16
C GLU A 103 11.54 -3.15 -18.75
N GLU A 104 10.25 -3.49 -18.64
CA GLU A 104 9.63 -3.77 -17.35
C GLU A 104 10.33 -4.94 -16.64
N ARG A 105 10.66 -6.01 -17.36
CA ARG A 105 11.40 -7.14 -16.80
C ARG A 105 12.80 -6.74 -16.32
N ALA A 106 13.47 -5.81 -16.98
CA ALA A 106 14.77 -5.30 -16.53
C ALA A 106 14.63 -4.48 -15.24
N THR A 107 13.63 -3.59 -15.18
CA THR A 107 13.31 -2.79 -13.99
C THR A 107 12.94 -3.69 -12.80
N LEU A 108 12.08 -4.68 -13.00
CA LEU A 108 11.67 -5.62 -11.96
C LEU A 108 12.85 -6.47 -11.48
N ARG A 109 13.79 -6.84 -12.36
CA ARG A 109 15.02 -7.55 -11.96
C ARG A 109 15.87 -6.71 -11.00
N GLY A 110 16.04 -5.42 -11.29
CA GLY A 110 16.72 -4.48 -10.39
C GLY A 110 16.04 -4.39 -9.03
N LYS A 111 14.72 -4.13 -9.03
CA LYS A 111 13.93 -4.06 -7.79
C LYS A 111 14.02 -5.36 -6.98
N MET A 112 13.96 -6.52 -7.63
CA MET A 112 14.08 -7.81 -6.94
C MET A 112 15.47 -8.07 -6.37
N GLN A 113 16.53 -7.51 -6.97
CA GLN A 113 17.88 -7.57 -6.41
C GLN A 113 17.94 -6.82 -5.07
N ASP A 114 17.33 -5.64 -4.99
CA ASP A 114 17.25 -4.87 -3.75
C ASP A 114 16.42 -5.58 -2.68
N VAL A 115 15.22 -6.07 -3.05
CA VAL A 115 14.34 -6.84 -2.16
C VAL A 115 15.05 -8.07 -1.60
N ARG A 116 15.82 -8.80 -2.41
CA ARG A 116 16.58 -9.97 -1.97
C ARG A 116 17.73 -9.61 -1.05
N ALA A 117 18.36 -8.45 -1.29
CA ALA A 117 19.39 -7.90 -0.42
C ALA A 117 18.84 -7.29 0.88
N GLY A 118 17.51 -7.25 1.05
CA GLY A 118 16.86 -6.64 2.22
C GLY A 118 16.89 -5.12 2.20
N ARG A 119 17.07 -4.51 1.03
CA ARG A 119 16.98 -3.07 0.82
C ARG A 119 15.56 -2.70 0.41
N PHE A 120 14.92 -1.87 1.22
CA PHE A 120 13.48 -1.57 1.15
C PHE A 120 13.23 -0.05 1.13
N GLU A 121 14.26 0.76 0.86
CA GLU A 121 14.22 2.22 0.91
C GLU A 121 13.48 2.82 -0.28
N ALA A 122 13.45 2.10 -1.41
CA ALA A 122 12.82 2.52 -2.66
C ALA A 122 11.37 2.01 -2.82
N LEU A 123 10.74 1.54 -1.73
CA LEU A 123 9.37 1.04 -1.68
C LEU A 123 8.36 2.12 -1.26
#